data_AF-M0E6K2-F1
#
_entry.id   AF-M0E6K2-F1
#
_cell.length_a   1.000
_cell.length_b   1.000
_cell.length_c   1.000
_cell.angle_alpha   90.00
_cell.angle_beta   90.00
_cell.angle_gamma   90.00
#
_symmetry.space_group_name_H-M   'P 1'
#
loop_
_entity.id
_entity.type
_entity.pdbx_description
1 polymer ?
#
loop_
_entity_poly.entity_id
_entity_poly.type
_entity_poly.pdbx_seq_one_letter_code
_entity_poly.pdbx_strand_id
1 'polypeptide(L)'
;MQPPSTRTLLAGLGGGVAHLAAVEALFRQLGHVPETLWPLASVAEALSLFVAGFLVAAATAHTGLASPPSGLAALLGWATYRDLATPDPTWSELGGRLVVDGEVFLTSYAGAWHVWLGLIAATAAVEFGLRREFGIADGRLRNLPSAAELRRDGRGVSAAAIAPADTLAAAVGGAFGIAVVARTAGVGVTPAAALPVLVVTTGAAGGVPVAGALRGLVAPAVGFGALVVPPLLRTTLTGGEGGPVFLLLLGPLAGALALVGVVESAIRRRLRGR
;
A
#
# COMPACT_ATOMS: atom_id res chain seq x y z
N MET A 1 -8.81 -21.84 -1.84
CA MET A 1 -7.51 -21.28 -2.31
C MET A 1 -6.44 -22.33 -2.09
N GLN A 2 -5.50 -22.49 -3.03
CA GLN A 2 -4.40 -23.44 -2.87
C GLN A 2 -3.36 -22.89 -1.88
N PRO A 3 -2.78 -23.73 -1.01
CA PRO A 3 -1.73 -23.28 -0.10
C PRO A 3 -0.49 -22.83 -0.87
N PRO A 4 0.32 -21.92 -0.32
CA PRO A 4 1.58 -21.51 -0.93
C PRO A 4 2.51 -22.73 -1.07
N SER A 5 3.13 -22.85 -2.25
CA SER A 5 4.09 -23.92 -2.54
C SER A 5 5.47 -23.62 -1.93
N THR A 6 6.33 -24.64 -1.78
CA THR A 6 7.72 -24.44 -1.34
C THR A 6 8.46 -23.40 -2.18
N ARG A 7 8.21 -23.36 -3.51
CA ARG A 7 8.77 -22.35 -4.41
C ARG A 7 8.33 -20.93 -4.04
N THR A 8 7.08 -20.76 -3.62
CA THR A 8 6.53 -19.47 -3.18
C THR A 8 7.23 -19.02 -1.90
N LEU A 9 7.40 -19.92 -0.94
CA LEU A 9 8.09 -19.64 0.32
C LEU A 9 9.57 -19.29 0.08
N LEU A 10 10.27 -20.04 -0.79
CA LEU A 10 11.65 -19.75 -1.16
C LEU A 10 11.80 -18.40 -1.87
N ALA A 11 10.87 -18.06 -2.78
CA ALA A 11 10.84 -16.75 -3.42
C ALA A 11 10.62 -15.64 -2.39
N GLY A 12 9.72 -15.85 -1.43
CA GLY A 12 9.54 -14.99 -0.27
C GLY A 12 10.84 -14.81 0.51
N LEU A 13 11.49 -15.89 0.93
CA LEU A 13 12.75 -15.83 1.67
C LEU A 13 13.82 -15.02 0.91
N GLY A 14 14.01 -15.32 -0.38
CA GLY A 14 14.95 -14.58 -1.23
C GLY A 14 14.61 -13.09 -1.34
N GLY A 15 13.33 -12.75 -1.52
CA GLY A 15 12.87 -11.37 -1.58
C GLY A 15 13.05 -10.61 -0.26
N GLY A 16 12.79 -11.25 0.88
CA GLY A 16 13.01 -10.68 2.20
C GLY A 16 14.48 -10.38 2.46
N VAL A 17 15.37 -11.33 2.17
CA VAL A 17 16.83 -11.12 2.30
C VAL A 17 17.30 -10.01 1.36
N ALA A 18 16.92 -10.07 0.08
CA ALA A 18 17.34 -9.09 -0.91
C ALA A 18 16.88 -7.68 -0.55
N HIS A 19 15.64 -7.52 -0.08
CA HIS A 19 15.10 -6.23 0.33
C HIS A 19 15.84 -5.67 1.56
N LEU A 20 15.99 -6.46 2.63
CA LEU A 20 16.72 -6.02 3.82
C LEU A 20 18.18 -5.66 3.48
N ALA A 21 18.87 -6.51 2.71
CA ALA A 21 20.25 -6.26 2.30
C ALA A 21 20.40 -5.01 1.43
N ALA A 22 19.46 -4.76 0.52
CA ALA A 22 19.46 -3.56 -0.31
C ALA A 22 19.27 -2.29 0.53
N VAL A 23 18.31 -2.29 1.45
CA VAL A 23 18.08 -1.13 2.33
C VAL A 23 19.31 -0.90 3.22
N GLU A 24 19.83 -1.93 3.88
CA GLU A 24 21.04 -1.84 4.71
C GLU A 24 22.25 -1.33 3.91
N ALA A 25 22.45 -1.83 2.69
CA ALA A 25 23.54 -1.37 1.82
C ALA A 25 23.39 0.11 1.46
N LEU A 26 22.18 0.59 1.21
CA LEU A 26 21.91 2.00 0.92
C LEU A 26 22.20 2.89 2.14
N PHE A 27 21.81 2.48 3.36
CA PHE A 27 22.16 3.21 4.58
C PHE A 27 23.69 3.35 4.73
N ARG A 28 24.42 2.25 4.52
CA ARG A 28 25.89 2.23 4.59
C ARG A 28 26.55 3.07 3.50
N GLN A 29 26.01 3.01 2.28
CA GLN A 29 26.57 3.71 1.13
C GLN A 29 26.38 5.22 1.24
N LEU A 30 25.20 5.67 1.70
CA LEU A 30 24.89 7.08 1.83
C LEU A 30 25.58 7.72 3.06
N GLY A 31 25.77 6.96 4.15
CA GLY A 31 26.60 7.37 5.28
C GLY A 31 26.14 8.59 6.08
N HIS A 32 25.02 9.22 5.70
CA HIS A 32 24.47 10.39 6.37
C HIS A 32 23.49 10.05 7.50
N VAL A 33 23.33 8.77 7.86
CA VAL A 33 22.47 8.34 8.99
C VAL A 33 23.32 7.65 10.05
N PRO A 34 23.19 7.98 11.35
CA PRO A 34 23.89 7.31 12.43
C PRO A 34 23.68 5.79 12.44
N GLU A 35 24.73 5.03 12.73
CA GLU A 35 24.71 3.56 12.72
C GLU A 35 23.67 2.95 13.66
N THR A 36 23.32 3.66 14.74
CA THR A 36 22.30 3.24 15.70
C THR A 36 20.88 3.24 15.13
N LEU A 37 20.66 3.89 13.98
CA LEU A 37 19.40 3.94 13.26
C LEU A 37 19.41 3.09 11.98
N TRP A 38 20.46 2.30 11.74
CA TRP A 38 20.50 1.41 10.59
C TRP A 38 19.57 0.21 10.79
N PRO A 39 19.00 -0.36 9.71
CA PRO A 39 18.10 -1.49 9.80
C PRO A 39 18.60 -2.65 10.67
N LEU A 40 19.88 -3.04 10.53
CA LEU A 40 20.47 -4.14 11.29
C LEU A 40 20.81 -3.80 12.74
N ALA A 41 20.79 -2.52 13.13
CA ALA A 41 20.97 -2.13 14.53
C ALA A 41 19.76 -2.49 15.40
N SER A 42 18.60 -2.76 14.78
CA SER A 42 17.35 -3.12 15.45
C SER A 42 16.78 -4.42 14.88
N VAL A 43 16.68 -5.46 15.71
CA VAL A 43 16.06 -6.75 15.31
C VAL A 43 14.62 -6.55 14.80
N ALA A 44 13.88 -5.65 15.44
CA ALA A 44 12.50 -5.36 15.05
C ALA A 44 12.41 -4.71 13.67
N GLU A 45 13.33 -3.80 13.35
CA GLU A 45 13.36 -3.11 12.06
C GLU A 45 13.86 -4.02 10.94
N ALA A 46 14.95 -4.76 11.18
CA ALA A 46 15.45 -5.79 10.29
C ALA A 46 14.37 -6.82 9.94
N LEU A 47 13.65 -7.33 10.96
CA LEU A 47 12.56 -8.28 10.76
C LEU A 47 11.42 -7.65 9.96
N SER A 48 11.08 -6.39 10.24
CA SER A 48 10.00 -5.69 9.55
C SER A 48 10.27 -5.53 8.04
N LEU A 49 11.46 -5.07 7.67
CA LEU A 49 11.88 -4.94 6.27
C LEU A 49 11.99 -6.30 5.57
N PHE A 50 12.53 -7.30 6.27
CA PHE A 50 12.59 -8.68 5.77
C PHE A 50 11.20 -9.23 5.48
N VAL A 51 10.27 -9.14 6.45
CA VAL A 51 8.89 -9.62 6.30
C VAL A 51 8.19 -8.88 5.16
N ALA A 52 8.40 -7.58 5.03
CA ALA A 52 7.80 -6.81 3.95
C ALA A 52 8.30 -7.28 2.56
N GLY A 53 9.62 -7.46 2.40
CA GLY A 53 10.19 -8.02 1.17
C GLY A 53 9.73 -9.46 0.90
N PHE A 54 9.61 -10.27 1.97
CA PHE A 54 9.09 -11.63 1.91
C PHE A 54 7.66 -11.66 1.38
N LEU A 55 6.76 -10.85 1.96
CA LEU A 55 5.36 -10.79 1.59
C LEU A 55 5.19 -10.34 0.13
N VAL A 56 5.95 -9.33 -0.30
CA VAL A 56 5.91 -8.85 -1.69
C VAL A 56 6.35 -9.94 -2.67
N ALA A 57 7.49 -10.58 -2.42
CA ALA A 57 8.02 -11.61 -3.32
C ALA A 57 7.17 -12.89 -3.30
N ALA A 58 6.70 -13.32 -2.13
CA ALA A 58 5.80 -14.46 -1.99
C ALA A 58 4.48 -14.19 -2.70
N ALA A 59 3.86 -13.01 -2.50
CA ALA A 59 2.63 -12.64 -3.18
C ALA A 59 2.81 -12.62 -4.70
N THR A 60 3.92 -12.04 -5.19
CA THR A 60 4.26 -12.02 -6.62
C THR A 60 4.40 -13.43 -7.19
N ALA A 61 5.18 -14.29 -6.54
CA ALA A 61 5.40 -15.66 -6.97
C ALA A 61 4.11 -16.50 -6.92
N HIS A 62 3.25 -16.24 -5.93
CA HIS A 62 2.00 -16.96 -5.73
C HIS A 62 0.91 -16.54 -6.73
N THR A 63 0.81 -15.24 -7.01
CA THR A 63 -0.33 -14.64 -7.74
C THR A 63 0.00 -14.21 -9.17
N GLY A 64 1.27 -13.92 -9.47
CA GLY A 64 1.71 -13.35 -10.74
C GLY A 64 1.40 -11.86 -10.93
N LEU A 65 0.99 -11.17 -9.87
CA LEU A 65 0.78 -9.71 -9.87
C LEU A 65 2.12 -8.97 -9.97
N ALA A 66 2.15 -7.91 -10.78
CA ALA A 66 3.36 -7.13 -11.06
C ALA A 66 3.44 -5.83 -10.26
N SER A 67 2.32 -5.33 -9.73
CA SER A 67 2.29 -4.11 -8.91
C SER A 67 3.04 -4.26 -7.58
N PRO A 68 3.05 -5.40 -6.85
CA PRO A 68 3.81 -5.47 -5.60
C PRO A 68 5.31 -5.23 -5.75
N PRO A 69 6.04 -5.95 -6.63
CA PRO A 69 7.49 -5.76 -6.75
C PRO A 69 7.82 -4.43 -7.42
N SER A 70 7.01 -3.98 -8.37
CA SER A 70 7.20 -2.68 -9.03
C SER A 70 6.98 -1.51 -8.06
N GLY A 71 5.95 -1.60 -7.22
CA GLY A 71 5.66 -0.60 -6.20
C GLY A 71 6.76 -0.53 -5.15
N LEU A 72 7.25 -1.68 -4.66
CA LEU A 72 8.37 -1.75 -3.72
C LEU A 72 9.63 -1.11 -4.31
N ALA A 73 10.00 -1.49 -5.54
CA ALA A 73 11.17 -0.93 -6.22
C ALA A 73 11.04 0.57 -6.48
N ALA A 74 9.84 1.04 -6.88
CA ALA A 74 9.58 2.46 -7.11
C ALA A 74 9.69 3.28 -5.82
N LEU A 75 9.18 2.76 -4.69
CA LEU A 75 9.27 3.42 -3.39
C LEU A 75 10.70 3.51 -2.89
N LEU A 76 11.45 2.41 -2.93
CA LEU A 76 12.85 2.39 -2.53
C LEU A 76 13.71 3.28 -3.43
N GLY A 77 13.48 3.21 -4.74
CA GLY A 77 14.17 4.05 -5.72
C GLY A 77 13.86 5.54 -5.54
N TRP A 78 12.60 5.89 -5.24
CA TRP A 78 12.20 7.26 -4.94
C TRP A 78 12.85 7.77 -3.65
N ALA A 79 12.83 6.99 -2.57
CA ALA A 79 13.45 7.37 -1.30
C ALA A 79 14.96 7.60 -1.46
N THR A 80 15.63 6.67 -2.15
CA THR A 80 17.07 6.78 -2.47
C THR A 80 17.37 7.99 -3.33
N TYR A 81 16.58 8.23 -4.38
CA TYR A 81 16.74 9.40 -5.24
C TYR A 81 16.56 10.70 -4.45
N ARG A 82 15.60 10.74 -3.54
CA ARG A 82 15.34 11.93 -2.72
C ARG A 82 16.48 12.20 -1.76
N ASP A 83 16.99 11.21 -1.03
CA ASP A 83 18.17 11.39 -0.16
C ASP A 83 19.39 11.89 -0.95
N LEU A 84 19.61 11.36 -2.16
CA LEU A 84 20.70 11.83 -3.04
C LEU A 84 20.50 13.25 -3.60
N ALA A 85 19.25 13.70 -3.73
CA ALA A 85 18.91 14.98 -4.34
C ALA A 85 18.70 16.10 -3.32
N THR A 86 18.64 15.79 -2.03
CA THR A 86 18.51 16.77 -0.95
C THR A 86 19.86 17.03 -0.27
N PRO A 87 20.07 18.22 0.33
CA PRO A 87 21.25 18.47 1.16
C PRO A 87 21.35 17.47 2.31
N ASP A 88 22.59 17.13 2.71
CA ASP A 88 22.83 16.20 3.80
C ASP A 88 22.14 16.68 5.10
N PRO A 89 21.45 15.78 5.82
CA PRO A 89 20.84 16.10 7.09
C PRO A 89 21.91 16.40 8.15
N THR A 90 21.64 17.34 9.04
CA THR A 90 22.50 17.60 10.20
C THR A 90 21.92 16.91 11.44
N TRP A 91 22.75 16.10 12.09
CA TRP A 91 22.37 15.37 13.29
C TRP A 91 22.92 16.08 14.52
N SER A 92 22.06 16.29 15.50
CA SER A 92 22.41 16.92 16.77
C SER A 92 21.73 16.20 17.92
N GLU A 93 22.25 16.39 19.13
CA GLU A 93 21.63 15.86 20.34
C GLU A 93 20.97 17.01 21.11
N LEU A 94 19.66 16.90 21.36
CA LEU A 94 18.89 17.86 22.15
C LEU A 94 18.29 17.13 23.36
N GLY A 95 18.87 17.35 24.54
CA GLY A 95 18.36 16.77 25.78
C GLY A 95 18.37 15.24 25.82
N GLY A 96 19.45 14.60 25.33
CA GLY A 96 19.54 13.13 25.26
C GLY A 96 18.77 12.50 24.11
N ARG A 97 18.15 13.31 23.23
CA ARG A 97 17.41 12.83 22.07
C ARG A 97 18.13 13.26 20.80
N LEU A 98 18.31 12.31 19.89
CA LEU A 98 18.84 12.57 18.57
C LEU A 98 17.79 13.35 17.76
N VAL A 99 18.17 14.53 17.30
CA VAL A 99 17.36 15.41 16.47
C VAL A 99 18.05 15.53 15.11
N VAL A 100 17.24 15.46 14.06
CA VAL A 100 17.69 15.66 12.69
C VAL A 100 17.12 16.96 12.17
N ASP A 101 18.00 17.81 11.64
CA ASP A 101 17.61 18.99 10.86
C ASP A 101 17.88 18.69 9.39
N GLY A 102 16.80 18.53 8.63
CA GLY A 102 16.79 18.00 7.27
C GLY A 102 15.81 16.83 7.09
N GLU A 103 15.52 16.48 5.84
CA GLU A 103 14.67 15.35 5.49
C GLU A 103 15.54 14.08 5.31
N VAL A 104 15.10 12.95 5.86
CA VAL A 104 15.77 11.64 5.69
C VAL A 104 14.76 10.62 5.18
N PHE A 105 14.78 10.39 3.88
CA PHE A 105 13.77 9.64 3.16
C PHE A 105 13.93 8.13 3.35
N LEU A 106 15.15 7.60 3.36
CA LEU A 106 15.39 6.16 3.55
C LEU A 106 15.03 5.70 4.97
N THR A 107 15.32 6.50 5.99
CA THR A 107 14.84 6.26 7.37
C THR A 107 13.32 6.29 7.43
N SER A 108 12.69 7.22 6.73
CA SER A 108 11.23 7.30 6.68
C SER A 108 10.60 6.14 5.90
N TYR A 109 11.24 5.68 4.83
CA TYR A 109 10.86 4.47 4.08
C TYR A 109 10.88 3.23 4.97
N ALA A 110 11.96 3.03 5.74
CA ALA A 110 12.08 1.90 6.66
C ALA A 110 11.04 2.00 7.80
N GLY A 111 10.89 3.19 8.39
CA GLY A 111 9.96 3.43 9.50
C GLY A 111 8.47 3.45 9.12
N ALA A 112 8.13 3.56 7.83
CA ALA A 112 6.75 3.59 7.32
C ALA A 112 6.35 2.29 6.59
N TRP A 113 7.04 1.18 6.87
CA TRP A 113 6.89 -0.08 6.15
C TRP A 113 5.47 -0.63 6.04
N HIS A 114 4.72 -0.55 7.14
CA HIS A 114 3.33 -0.97 7.20
C HIS A 114 2.42 -0.13 6.30
N VAL A 115 2.68 1.18 6.20
CA VAL A 115 1.86 2.09 5.37
C VAL A 115 2.03 1.77 3.90
N TRP A 116 3.28 1.65 3.44
CA TRP A 116 3.51 1.34 2.04
C TRP A 116 3.17 -0.12 1.71
N LEU A 117 3.26 -1.07 2.64
CA LEU A 117 2.72 -2.42 2.43
C LEU A 117 1.19 -2.39 2.23
N GLY A 118 0.47 -1.60 3.02
CA GLY A 118 -0.97 -1.40 2.83
C GLY A 118 -1.28 -0.81 1.46
N LEU A 119 -0.49 0.17 1.02
CA LEU A 119 -0.61 0.76 -0.32
C LEU A 119 -0.34 -0.30 -1.41
N ILE A 120 0.72 -1.08 -1.27
CA ILE A 120 1.05 -2.18 -2.20
C ILE A 120 -0.11 -3.17 -2.27
N ALA A 121 -0.69 -3.57 -1.13
CA ALA A 121 -1.83 -4.48 -1.10
C ALA A 121 -3.06 -3.88 -1.82
N ALA A 122 -3.35 -2.59 -1.64
CA ALA A 122 -4.41 -1.90 -2.36
C ALA A 122 -4.16 -1.88 -3.87
N THR A 123 -2.93 -1.54 -4.30
CA THR A 123 -2.57 -1.54 -5.73
C THR A 123 -2.60 -2.94 -6.35
N ALA A 124 -2.24 -3.98 -5.59
CA ALA A 124 -2.31 -5.37 -6.01
C ALA A 124 -3.76 -5.83 -6.21
N ALA A 125 -4.65 -5.46 -5.30
CA ALA A 125 -6.08 -5.75 -5.42
C ALA A 125 -6.73 -4.98 -6.59
N VAL A 126 -6.31 -3.74 -6.84
CA VAL A 126 -6.70 -2.97 -8.02
C VAL A 126 -6.23 -3.65 -9.32
N GLU A 127 -4.94 -3.99 -9.40
CA GLU A 127 -4.36 -4.70 -10.56
C GLU A 127 -5.13 -6.00 -10.82
N PHE A 128 -5.38 -6.79 -9.78
CA PHE A 128 -6.14 -8.03 -9.89
C PHE A 128 -7.54 -7.79 -10.46
N GLY A 129 -8.29 -6.82 -9.91
CA GLY A 129 -9.64 -6.50 -10.39
C GLY A 129 -9.66 -6.07 -11.85
N LEU A 130 -8.75 -5.17 -12.24
CA LEU A 130 -8.65 -4.67 -13.60
C LEU A 130 -8.22 -5.76 -14.59
N ARG A 131 -7.15 -6.51 -14.27
CA ARG A 131 -6.67 -7.57 -15.16
C ARG A 131 -7.76 -8.59 -15.44
N ARG A 132 -8.49 -8.97 -14.40
CA ARG A 132 -9.58 -9.93 -14.53
C ARG A 132 -10.75 -9.41 -15.37
N GLU A 133 -11.21 -8.18 -15.16
CA GLU A 133 -12.34 -7.67 -15.94
C GLU A 133 -11.97 -7.54 -17.42
N PHE A 134 -10.74 -7.10 -17.71
CA PHE A 134 -10.30 -6.80 -19.07
C PHE A 134 -9.53 -7.95 -19.76
N GLY A 135 -9.37 -9.09 -19.10
CA GLY A 135 -8.61 -10.24 -19.62
C GLY A 135 -7.13 -9.95 -19.87
N ILE A 136 -6.54 -9.00 -19.13
CA ILE A 136 -5.17 -8.54 -19.36
C ILE A 136 -4.20 -9.51 -18.70
N ALA A 137 -3.42 -10.21 -19.53
CA ALA A 137 -2.37 -11.13 -19.09
C ALA A 137 -2.86 -12.24 -18.15
N ASP A 138 -4.08 -12.75 -18.37
CA ASP A 138 -4.70 -13.82 -17.56
C ASP A 138 -3.81 -15.05 -17.39
N GLY A 139 -3.03 -15.41 -18.42
CA GLY A 139 -2.09 -16.54 -18.37
C GLY A 139 -0.94 -16.38 -17.34
N ARG A 140 -0.75 -15.18 -16.79
CA ARG A 140 0.21 -14.92 -15.70
C ARG A 140 -0.42 -15.00 -14.32
N LEU A 141 -1.73 -14.80 -14.20
CA LEU A 141 -2.44 -14.88 -12.92
C LEU A 141 -2.55 -16.34 -12.47
N ARG A 142 -2.21 -16.62 -11.22
CA ARG A 142 -2.18 -17.98 -10.64
C ARG A 142 -2.75 -17.97 -9.24
N ASN A 143 -3.35 -19.08 -8.81
CA ASN A 143 -3.85 -19.28 -7.43
C ASN A 143 -4.83 -18.23 -6.91
N LEU A 144 -5.47 -17.47 -7.80
CA LEU A 144 -6.51 -16.49 -7.48
C LEU A 144 -7.89 -17.08 -7.77
N PRO A 145 -8.95 -16.65 -7.05
CA PRO A 145 -10.30 -17.15 -7.29
C PRO A 145 -10.72 -16.96 -8.75
N SER A 146 -11.20 -18.02 -9.39
CA SER A 146 -11.64 -17.97 -10.78
C SER A 146 -12.93 -17.14 -10.92
N ALA A 147 -13.18 -16.64 -12.13
CA ALA A 147 -14.41 -15.94 -12.45
C ALA A 147 -15.66 -16.82 -12.25
N ALA A 148 -15.52 -18.13 -12.48
CA ALA A 148 -16.58 -19.10 -12.30
C ALA A 148 -16.88 -19.36 -10.82
N GLU A 149 -15.88 -19.47 -9.95
CA GLU A 149 -16.08 -19.67 -8.50
C GLU A 149 -16.82 -18.50 -7.88
N LEU A 150 -16.39 -17.27 -8.15
CA LEU A 150 -17.06 -16.08 -7.63
C LEU A 150 -18.47 -15.86 -8.22
N ARG A 151 -18.72 -16.35 -9.44
CA ARG A 151 -20.05 -16.27 -10.08
C ARG A 151 -20.97 -17.42 -9.65
N ARG A 152 -20.42 -18.57 -9.26
CA ARG A 152 -21.15 -19.74 -8.75
C ARG A 152 -21.59 -19.51 -7.31
N ASP A 153 -20.74 -18.88 -6.50
CA ASP A 153 -21.12 -18.31 -5.20
C ASP A 153 -22.15 -17.17 -5.35
N GLY A 154 -22.22 -16.57 -6.54
CA GLY A 154 -23.18 -15.52 -6.91
C GLY A 154 -24.42 -15.98 -7.68
N ARG A 155 -24.68 -17.29 -7.81
CA ARG A 155 -25.87 -17.82 -8.54
C ARG A 155 -27.11 -18.02 -7.68
N GLY A 156 -27.17 -17.35 -6.53
CA GLY A 156 -28.42 -16.89 -5.90
C GLY A 156 -28.53 -15.38 -6.11
N VAL A 157 -29.58 -14.91 -6.79
CA VAL A 157 -29.79 -13.52 -7.27
C VAL A 157 -30.08 -12.51 -6.14
N SER A 158 -29.59 -12.71 -4.91
CA SER A 158 -29.75 -11.74 -3.82
C SER A 158 -28.50 -11.63 -2.96
N ALA A 159 -27.89 -10.45 -2.93
CA ALA A 159 -26.88 -9.97 -1.96
C ALA A 159 -25.53 -10.74 -1.82
N ALA A 160 -25.43 -12.03 -2.15
CA ALA A 160 -24.25 -12.85 -1.83
C ALA A 160 -23.06 -12.73 -2.82
N ALA A 161 -23.31 -12.38 -4.09
CA ALA A 161 -22.25 -12.16 -5.10
C ALA A 161 -21.44 -10.86 -4.87
N ILE A 162 -22.05 -9.92 -4.16
CA ILE A 162 -21.48 -8.63 -3.77
C ILE A 162 -20.55 -8.83 -2.55
N ALA A 163 -20.83 -9.83 -1.72
CA ALA A 163 -20.14 -10.10 -0.48
C ALA A 163 -18.62 -10.37 -0.63
N PRO A 164 -18.10 -11.21 -1.55
CA PRO A 164 -16.67 -11.53 -1.57
C PRO A 164 -15.80 -10.38 -2.09
N ALA A 165 -16.27 -9.61 -3.09
CA ALA A 165 -15.55 -8.45 -3.60
C ALA A 165 -15.56 -7.29 -2.59
N ASP A 166 -16.69 -7.06 -1.93
CA ASP A 166 -16.80 -6.02 -0.91
C ASP A 166 -16.10 -6.43 0.39
N THR A 167 -16.06 -7.72 0.73
CA THR A 167 -15.26 -8.23 1.84
C THR A 167 -13.77 -8.06 1.56
N LEU A 168 -13.30 -8.36 0.33
CA LEU A 168 -11.90 -8.12 -0.03
C LEU A 168 -11.56 -6.63 0.00
N ALA A 169 -12.42 -5.78 -0.56
CA ALA A 169 -12.23 -4.33 -0.54
C ALA A 169 -12.24 -3.77 0.89
N ALA A 170 -13.14 -4.25 1.75
CA ALA A 170 -13.21 -3.86 3.16
C ALA A 170 -12.00 -4.39 3.95
N ALA A 171 -11.52 -5.60 3.68
CA ALA A 171 -10.34 -6.15 4.33
C ALA A 171 -9.06 -5.39 3.94
N VAL A 172 -8.86 -5.15 2.64
CA VAL A 172 -7.72 -4.39 2.11
C VAL A 172 -7.78 -2.94 2.58
N GLY A 173 -8.95 -2.30 2.48
CA GLY A 173 -9.18 -0.96 2.97
C GLY A 173 -8.95 -0.86 4.48
N GLY A 174 -9.54 -1.76 5.28
CA GLY A 174 -9.36 -1.79 6.73
C GLY A 174 -7.91 -1.98 7.15
N ALA A 175 -7.19 -2.92 6.53
CA ALA A 175 -5.76 -3.13 6.78
C ALA A 175 -4.93 -1.89 6.43
N PHE A 176 -5.20 -1.29 5.27
CA PHE A 176 -4.57 -0.03 4.86
C PHE A 176 -4.85 1.11 5.85
N GLY A 177 -6.10 1.26 6.29
CA GLY A 177 -6.47 2.30 7.24
C GLY A 177 -5.82 2.12 8.61
N ILE A 178 -5.78 0.88 9.11
CA ILE A 178 -5.05 0.54 10.34
C ILE A 178 -3.56 0.88 10.20
N ALA A 179 -2.94 0.56 9.07
CA ALA A 179 -1.52 0.86 8.85
C ALA A 179 -1.24 2.36 8.87
N VAL A 180 -2.03 3.15 8.14
CA VAL A 180 -1.89 4.62 8.10
C VAL A 180 -2.10 5.22 9.50
N VAL A 181 -3.12 4.78 10.23
CA VAL A 181 -3.41 5.29 11.58
C VAL A 181 -2.35 4.88 12.60
N ALA A 182 -1.85 3.64 12.53
CA ALA A 182 -0.76 3.18 13.39
C ALA A 182 0.50 4.03 13.22
N ARG A 183 0.82 4.44 11.97
CA ARG A 183 1.91 5.39 11.72
C ARG A 183 1.66 6.72 12.44
N THR A 184 0.47 7.30 12.31
CA THR A 184 0.17 8.59 12.97
C THR A 184 0.14 8.53 14.49
N ALA A 185 -0.33 7.41 15.05
CA ALA A 185 -0.32 7.19 16.49
C ALA A 185 1.11 7.11 17.04
N GLY A 186 2.03 6.49 16.29
CA GLY A 186 3.45 6.41 16.64
C GLY A 186 4.17 7.75 16.68
N VAL A 187 3.62 8.79 16.02
CA VAL A 187 4.17 10.16 16.04
C VAL A 187 3.54 11.01 17.16
N GLY A 188 2.59 10.45 17.95
CA GLY A 188 1.99 11.11 19.11
C GLY A 188 0.88 12.12 18.79
N VAL A 189 0.28 12.04 17.61
CA VAL A 189 -0.45 13.17 16.98
C VAL A 189 -1.97 13.15 17.20
N THR A 190 -2.57 12.15 17.86
CA THR A 190 -4.04 11.98 17.81
C THR A 190 -4.72 11.66 19.15
N PRO A 191 -5.81 12.37 19.51
CA PRO A 191 -6.71 11.95 20.58
C PRO A 191 -7.25 10.55 20.29
N ALA A 192 -7.29 9.67 21.29
CA ALA A 192 -7.76 8.29 21.13
C ALA A 192 -9.16 8.20 20.49
N ALA A 193 -10.02 9.19 20.74
CA ALA A 193 -11.36 9.29 20.16
C ALA A 193 -11.39 9.49 18.63
N ALA A 194 -10.32 10.02 18.02
CA ALA A 194 -10.25 10.25 16.58
C ALA A 194 -9.81 9.00 15.79
N LEU A 195 -9.17 8.02 16.45
CA LEU A 195 -8.59 6.84 15.80
C LEU A 195 -9.62 6.04 14.97
N PRO A 196 -10.84 5.75 15.46
CA PRO A 196 -11.81 5.00 14.65
C PRO A 196 -12.22 5.74 13.37
N VAL A 197 -12.41 7.06 13.46
CA VAL A 197 -12.76 7.90 12.31
C VAL A 197 -11.63 7.90 11.29
N LEU A 198 -10.39 8.00 11.74
CA LEU A 198 -9.23 7.96 10.86
C LEU A 198 -9.08 6.60 10.18
N VAL A 199 -9.30 5.48 10.89
CA VAL A 199 -9.25 4.13 10.30
C VAL A 199 -10.33 3.99 9.22
N VAL A 200 -11.55 4.46 9.48
CA VAL A 200 -12.66 4.36 8.53
C VAL A 200 -12.40 5.23 7.29
N THR A 201 -11.95 6.47 7.47
CA THR A 201 -11.73 7.41 6.36
C THR A 201 -10.54 7.00 5.49
N THR A 202 -9.41 6.65 6.09
CA THR A 202 -8.24 6.11 5.38
C THR A 202 -8.56 4.77 4.72
N GLY A 203 -9.29 3.90 5.43
CA GLY A 203 -9.67 2.60 4.90
C GLY A 203 -10.65 2.69 3.74
N ALA A 204 -11.58 3.65 3.77
CA ALA A 204 -12.45 3.94 2.63
C ALA A 204 -11.64 4.42 1.41
N ALA A 205 -10.62 5.26 1.61
CA ALA A 205 -9.77 5.74 0.52
C ALA A 205 -9.00 4.62 -0.20
N GLY A 206 -8.60 3.56 0.51
CA GLY A 206 -8.03 2.35 -0.10
C GLY A 206 -9.09 1.36 -0.61
N GLY A 207 -10.20 1.21 0.10
CA GLY A 207 -11.24 0.21 -0.19
C GLY A 207 -12.10 0.57 -1.40
N VAL A 208 -12.49 1.83 -1.57
CA VAL A 208 -13.31 2.30 -2.71
C VAL A 208 -12.67 2.02 -4.08
N PRO A 209 -11.40 2.36 -4.35
CA PRO A 209 -10.78 2.05 -5.64
C PRO A 209 -10.63 0.54 -5.86
N VAL A 210 -10.37 -0.25 -4.81
CA VAL A 210 -10.34 -1.71 -4.89
C VAL A 210 -11.72 -2.25 -5.26
N ALA A 211 -12.77 -1.79 -4.57
CA ALA A 211 -14.16 -2.16 -4.84
C ALA A 211 -14.58 -1.79 -6.28
N GLY A 212 -14.12 -0.64 -6.78
CA GLY A 212 -14.34 -0.19 -8.16
C GLY A 212 -13.61 -1.06 -9.17
N ALA A 213 -12.32 -1.33 -8.96
CA ALA A 213 -11.51 -2.16 -9.84
C ALA A 213 -12.04 -3.60 -9.93
N LEU A 214 -12.50 -4.19 -8.81
CA LEU A 214 -13.15 -5.50 -8.79
C LEU A 214 -14.48 -5.54 -9.56
N ARG A 215 -15.09 -4.38 -9.81
CA ARG A 215 -16.27 -4.19 -10.67
C ARG A 215 -15.91 -3.73 -12.08
N GLY A 216 -14.63 -3.68 -12.44
CA GLY A 216 -14.19 -3.26 -13.76
C GLY A 216 -14.12 -1.75 -13.99
N LEU A 217 -14.23 -0.95 -12.94
CA LEU A 217 -14.19 0.51 -13.00
C LEU A 217 -12.74 0.99 -12.90
N VAL A 218 -12.32 1.80 -13.87
CA VAL A 218 -10.94 2.27 -14.00
C VAL A 218 -10.77 3.64 -13.35
N ALA A 219 -11.77 4.50 -13.43
CA ALA A 219 -11.66 5.90 -12.99
C ALA A 219 -11.40 6.02 -11.47
N PRO A 220 -12.04 5.24 -10.57
CA PRO A 220 -11.70 5.27 -9.14
C PRO A 220 -10.25 4.86 -8.87
N ALA A 221 -9.73 3.86 -9.59
CA ALA A 221 -8.35 3.39 -9.44
C ALA A 221 -7.33 4.45 -9.90
N VAL A 222 -7.58 5.09 -11.05
CA VAL A 222 -6.74 6.19 -11.54
C VAL A 222 -6.80 7.38 -10.58
N GLY A 223 -7.99 7.74 -10.09
CA GLY A 223 -8.16 8.81 -9.11
C GLY A 223 -7.42 8.53 -7.81
N PHE A 224 -7.46 7.30 -7.30
CA PHE A 224 -6.66 6.88 -6.15
C PHE A 224 -5.15 7.07 -6.40
N GLY A 225 -4.64 6.53 -7.52
CA GLY A 225 -3.24 6.66 -7.89
C GLY A 225 -2.76 8.10 -8.06
N ALA A 226 -3.61 8.98 -8.58
CA ALA A 226 -3.26 10.38 -8.85
C ALA A 226 -3.46 11.30 -7.63
N LEU A 227 -4.52 11.10 -6.84
CA LEU A 227 -4.95 12.06 -5.82
C LEU A 227 -4.70 11.58 -4.38
N VAL A 228 -4.59 10.27 -4.14
CA VAL A 228 -4.39 9.72 -2.79
C VAL A 228 -2.93 9.36 -2.57
N VAL A 229 -2.33 8.64 -3.52
CA VAL A 229 -0.99 8.07 -3.35
C VAL A 229 0.10 9.13 -3.16
N PRO A 230 0.23 10.17 -4.03
CA PRO A 230 1.30 11.15 -3.87
C PRO A 230 1.25 11.94 -2.54
N PRO A 231 0.11 12.52 -2.12
CA PRO A 231 0.08 13.25 -0.85
C PRO A 231 0.20 12.33 0.37
N LEU A 232 -0.29 11.08 0.29
CA LEU A 232 -0.08 10.12 1.37
C LEU A 232 1.41 9.77 1.53
N LEU A 233 2.11 9.46 0.43
CA LEU A 233 3.54 9.16 0.48
C LEU A 233 4.34 10.38 0.95
N ARG A 234 3.97 11.59 0.53
CA ARG A 234 4.62 12.81 1.02
C ARG A 234 4.45 12.97 2.53
N THR A 235 3.22 12.87 3.05
CA THR A 235 2.96 13.02 4.48
C THR A 235 3.61 11.92 5.32
N THR A 236 3.67 10.68 4.83
CA THR A 236 4.24 9.55 5.59
C THR A 236 5.76 9.45 5.49
N LEU A 237 6.35 9.84 4.35
CA LEU A 237 7.78 9.72 4.08
C LEU A 237 8.57 11.00 4.35
N THR A 238 7.95 12.18 4.38
CA THR A 238 8.66 13.43 4.68
C THR A 238 8.22 14.05 6.00
N GLY A 239 7.21 13.48 6.67
CA GLY A 239 6.58 14.10 7.83
C GLY A 239 5.94 15.47 7.53
N GLY A 240 5.77 15.80 6.24
CA GLY A 240 5.44 17.14 5.75
C GLY A 240 4.04 17.64 6.16
N GLU A 241 3.92 18.96 6.18
CA GLU A 241 2.76 19.77 6.54
C GLU A 241 1.42 19.19 6.07
N GLY A 242 0.58 18.81 7.03
CA GLY A 242 -0.74 18.25 6.78
C GLY A 242 -1.33 17.57 8.00
N GLY A 243 -0.45 17.06 8.87
CA GLY A 243 -0.83 16.48 10.16
C GLY A 243 -1.91 15.40 10.03
N PRO A 244 -2.66 15.10 11.10
CA PRO A 244 -3.75 14.14 11.06
C PRO A 244 -4.96 14.68 10.28
N VAL A 245 -4.97 15.99 9.95
CA VAL A 245 -6.07 16.65 9.24
C VAL A 245 -6.16 16.16 7.80
N PHE A 246 -5.03 15.95 7.11
CA PHE A 246 -5.03 15.36 5.77
C PHE A 246 -5.72 13.99 5.74
N LEU A 247 -5.53 13.17 6.79
CA LEU A 247 -6.19 11.87 6.87
C LEU A 247 -7.72 11.96 6.97
N LEU A 248 -8.25 13.03 7.59
CA LEU A 248 -9.70 13.27 7.61
C LEU A 248 -10.24 13.61 6.22
N LEU A 249 -9.45 14.28 5.38
CA LEU A 249 -9.82 14.60 3.99
C LEU A 249 -9.88 13.37 3.07
N LEU A 250 -9.28 12.26 3.48
CA LEU A 250 -9.37 11.00 2.73
C LEU A 250 -10.80 10.44 2.70
N GLY A 251 -11.63 10.72 3.71
CA GLY A 251 -13.03 10.32 3.74
C GLY A 251 -13.87 10.97 2.64
N PRO A 252 -13.95 12.30 2.58
CA PRO A 252 -14.59 13.03 1.47
C PRO A 252 -14.03 12.65 0.10
N LEU A 253 -12.72 12.46 -0.01
CA LEU A 253 -12.08 12.02 -1.26
C LEU A 253 -12.54 10.62 -1.67
N ALA A 254 -12.65 9.67 -0.73
CA ALA A 254 -13.22 8.35 -1.01
C ALA A 254 -14.67 8.44 -1.49
N GLY A 255 -15.47 9.35 -0.91
CA GLY A 255 -16.82 9.65 -1.39
C GLY A 255 -16.84 10.18 -2.83
N ALA A 256 -15.92 11.08 -3.18
CA ALA A 256 -15.76 11.59 -4.54
C ALA A 256 -15.35 10.48 -5.53
N LEU A 257 -14.40 9.61 -5.15
CA LEU A 257 -13.99 8.45 -5.96
C LEU A 257 -15.16 7.47 -6.18
N ALA A 258 -15.99 7.23 -5.16
CA ALA A 258 -17.18 6.40 -5.29
C ALA A 258 -18.18 7.01 -6.27
N LEU A 259 -18.42 8.33 -6.20
CA LEU A 259 -19.28 9.05 -7.14
C LEU A 259 -18.76 8.95 -8.58
N VAL A 260 -17.45 9.11 -8.78
CA VAL A 260 -16.80 8.92 -10.09
C VAL A 260 -17.05 7.50 -10.62
N GLY A 261 -16.97 6.49 -9.76
CA GLY A 261 -17.29 5.11 -10.12
C GLY A 261 -18.76 4.91 -10.53
N VAL A 262 -19.70 5.56 -9.83
CA VAL A 262 -21.13 5.54 -10.19
C VAL A 262 -21.35 6.16 -11.58
N VAL A 263 -20.72 7.30 -11.85
CA VAL A 263 -20.78 7.98 -13.15
C VAL A 263 -20.20 7.10 -14.26
N GLU A 264 -19.01 6.53 -14.06
CA GLU A 264 -18.39 5.60 -15.01
C GLU A 264 -19.31 4.42 -15.32
N SER A 265 -19.89 3.80 -14.30
CA SER A 265 -20.83 2.69 -14.45
C SER A 265 -22.11 3.09 -15.21
N ALA A 266 -22.65 4.28 -14.95
CA ALA A 266 -23.81 4.80 -15.68
C ALA A 266 -23.49 5.02 -17.16
N ILE A 267 -22.33 5.59 -17.48
CA ILE A 267 -21.88 5.81 -18.87
C ILE A 267 -21.70 4.46 -19.58
N ARG A 268 -21.01 3.50 -18.96
CA ARG A 268 -20.79 2.16 -19.55
C ARG A 268 -22.10 1.41 -19.82
N ARG A 269 -23.07 1.49 -18.90
CA ARG A 269 -24.40 0.89 -19.10
C ARG A 269 -25.13 1.48 -20.29
N ARG A 270 -25.07 2.81 -20.47
CA ARG A 270 -25.67 3.48 -21.64
C ARG A 270 -25.00 3.09 -22.95
N LEU A 271 -23.67 2.92 -22.96
CA LEU A 271 -22.92 2.54 -24.16
C LEU A 271 -23.13 1.08 -24.56
N ARG A 272 -23.36 0.16 -23.60
CA ARG A 272 -23.63 -1.27 -23.87
C ARG A 272 -25.09 -1.57 -24.26
N GLY A 273 -26.01 -0.64 -24.01
CA GLY A 273 -27.42 -0.76 -24.38
C GLY A 273 -27.77 -0.16 -25.74
N ARG A 274 -26.76 0.27 -26.52
CA ARG A 274 -26.85 0.69 -27.91
C ARG A 274 -26.04 -0.30 -28.75
#